data_AF-A0A8C7BJX8-F1
#
_entry.id   AF-A0A8C7BJX8-F1
#
_cell.length_a   1.000
_cell.length_b   1.000
_cell.length_c   1.000
_cell.angle_alpha   90.00
_cell.angle_beta   90.00
_cell.angle_gamma   90.00
#
_symmetry.space_group_name_H-M   'P 1'
#
loop_
_entity.id
_entity.type
_entity.pdbx_description
1 polymer ?
#
loop_
_entity_poly.entity_id
_entity_poly.type
_entity_poly.pdbx_seq_one_letter_code
_entity_poly.pdbx_strand_id
1 'polypeptide(L)'
;MPGGKKVAGGGSSGAAPTASVTPSGVRRLETSEGASAQRDDEPEEEGEEDLRDGGIPFFVNRGGLPVDEATWERMWKHVAKIHPDGEKVAQRIRGATDLPKIPIPSVPTFPPSTPVPERLEAVQRYIRELQYNHTGTQFFEIKKSRPLTGLMDLAKEMTKEALPIKCLEAVILGMYPSLALRDGQVSSPLWAPASSLGGG
;
A
#
# COMPACT_ATOMS: atom_id res chain seq x y z
N MET A 1 32.10 33.77 -30.76
CA MET A 1 31.66 34.95 -31.53
C MET A 1 32.25 34.83 -32.93
N PRO A 2 31.59 35.26 -34.04
CA PRO A 2 30.49 36.24 -34.19
C PRO A 2 29.11 35.66 -33.83
N GLY A 3 27.94 36.33 -33.85
CA GLY A 3 27.52 37.61 -34.46
C GLY A 3 26.81 37.38 -35.80
N GLY A 4 25.53 37.72 -36.06
CA GLY A 4 24.45 38.27 -35.24
C GLY A 4 23.44 39.03 -36.12
N LYS A 5 22.12 38.75 -36.06
CA LYS A 5 21.09 39.56 -36.74
C LYS A 5 19.68 39.40 -36.12
N LYS A 6 18.98 40.51 -35.88
CA LYS A 6 17.59 40.60 -35.38
C LYS A 6 16.69 41.29 -36.42
N VAL A 7 15.43 40.84 -36.53
CA VAL A 7 14.22 41.55 -37.03
C VAL A 7 12.99 40.92 -36.32
N ALA A 8 11.78 41.48 -36.37
CA ALA A 8 11.28 42.59 -35.53
C ALA A 8 9.88 43.05 -36.02
N GLY A 9 8.88 43.07 -35.12
CA GLY A 9 7.50 43.52 -35.39
C GLY A 9 6.53 42.39 -35.78
N GLY A 10 5.25 42.39 -35.40
CA GLY A 10 4.41 43.24 -34.53
C GLY A 10 3.17 42.41 -34.10
N GLY A 11 2.47 42.64 -32.97
CA GLY A 11 1.41 43.65 -32.77
C GLY A 11 0.17 43.43 -33.68
N SER A 12 -1.10 43.37 -33.24
CA SER A 12 -1.72 43.46 -31.90
C SER A 12 -3.24 43.14 -31.96
N SER A 13 -3.86 42.85 -30.80
CA SER A 13 -5.27 43.17 -30.40
C SER A 13 -6.51 42.38 -30.92
N GLY A 14 -7.38 42.07 -29.94
CA GLY A 14 -8.86 41.99 -30.06
C GLY A 14 -9.46 40.62 -30.46
N ALA A 15 -10.67 40.23 -30.02
CA ALA A 15 -11.54 40.72 -28.94
C ALA A 15 -12.57 39.60 -28.59
N ALA A 16 -13.15 39.62 -27.38
CA ALA A 16 -14.28 38.76 -27.04
C ALA A 16 -15.62 39.37 -27.51
N PRO A 17 -16.70 38.57 -27.56
CA PRO A 17 -18.00 39.09 -27.17
C PRO A 17 -18.72 38.20 -26.14
N THR A 18 -19.52 38.85 -25.29
CA THR A 18 -20.37 38.25 -24.26
C THR A 18 -21.85 38.59 -24.51
N ALA A 19 -22.76 37.61 -24.34
CA ALA A 19 -24.18 37.80 -24.04
C ALA A 19 -24.74 36.41 -23.62
N SER A 20 -25.40 36.10 -22.49
CA SER A 20 -26.21 36.80 -21.47
C SER A 20 -27.70 36.40 -21.54
N VAL A 21 -28.30 36.18 -20.36
CA VAL A 21 -29.75 36.11 -20.03
C VAL A 21 -30.35 34.71 -19.77
N THR A 22 -30.98 34.61 -18.60
CA THR A 22 -31.74 33.51 -17.98
C THR A 22 -33.25 33.91 -17.91
N PRO A 23 -34.14 33.38 -17.03
CA PRO A 23 -34.38 32.03 -16.49
C PRO A 23 -35.83 31.53 -16.76
N SER A 24 -36.21 30.30 -16.33
CA SER A 24 -37.46 29.96 -15.60
C SER A 24 -37.84 28.48 -15.69
N GLY A 25 -38.37 27.89 -14.62
CA GLY A 25 -39.01 26.55 -14.67
C GLY A 25 -39.03 25.76 -13.37
N VAL A 26 -39.82 26.18 -12.38
CA VAL A 26 -39.99 25.43 -11.11
C VAL A 26 -41.13 24.39 -11.22
N ARG A 27 -40.81 23.09 -11.21
CA ARG A 27 -41.72 21.97 -10.85
C ARG A 27 -40.87 20.87 -10.19
N ARG A 28 -40.92 20.74 -8.86
CA ARG A 28 -41.89 19.99 -8.03
C ARG A 28 -41.57 18.48 -8.00
N LEU A 29 -41.34 18.01 -6.77
CA LEU A 29 -40.94 16.67 -6.37
C LEU A 29 -42.05 15.64 -6.61
N GLU A 30 -41.69 14.49 -7.19
CA GLU A 30 -42.41 13.22 -7.02
C GLU A 30 -41.40 12.09 -6.76
N THR A 31 -41.78 11.15 -5.90
CA THR A 31 -40.94 10.07 -5.40
C THR A 31 -41.05 8.82 -6.27
N SER A 32 -39.92 8.22 -6.63
CA SER A 32 -39.88 6.82 -7.09
C SER A 32 -38.74 6.10 -6.37
N GLU A 33 -39.09 5.08 -5.59
CA GLU A 33 -38.14 4.08 -5.12
C GLU A 33 -37.67 3.19 -6.30
N GLY A 34 -36.57 2.48 -6.10
CA GLY A 34 -36.16 1.38 -6.99
C GLY A 34 -35.37 1.77 -8.24
N ALA A 35 -34.08 2.07 -8.07
CA ALA A 35 -33.09 1.91 -9.12
C ALA A 35 -31.89 1.15 -8.55
N SER A 36 -31.86 -0.16 -8.79
CA SER A 36 -30.74 -1.02 -8.42
C SER A 36 -29.48 -0.53 -9.12
N ALA A 37 -28.54 0.02 -8.35
CA ALA A 37 -27.19 0.28 -8.83
C ALA A 37 -26.51 -1.07 -9.08
N GLN A 38 -26.69 -1.59 -10.29
CA GLN A 38 -25.82 -2.63 -10.84
C GLN A 38 -24.39 -2.10 -10.71
N ARG A 39 -23.60 -2.74 -9.86
CA ARG A 39 -22.17 -2.51 -9.88
C ARG A 39 -21.68 -3.22 -11.12
N ASP A 40 -21.05 -2.49 -12.02
CA ASP A 40 -20.31 -3.11 -13.10
C ASP A 40 -19.20 -3.96 -12.45
N ASP A 41 -19.36 -5.29 -12.53
CA ASP A 41 -18.27 -6.22 -12.35
C ASP A 41 -17.30 -5.99 -13.50
N GLU A 42 -16.38 -5.02 -13.32
CA GLU A 42 -15.19 -4.94 -14.16
C GLU A 42 -14.45 -6.28 -13.99
N PRO A 43 -14.26 -7.07 -15.06
CA PRO A 43 -13.56 -8.34 -14.93
C PRO A 43 -12.17 -8.06 -14.40
N GLU A 44 -11.82 -8.69 -13.28
CA GLU A 44 -10.48 -8.55 -12.70
C GLU A 44 -9.46 -8.95 -13.77
N GLU A 45 -8.75 -7.94 -14.29
CA GLU A 45 -7.66 -8.14 -15.25
C GLU A 45 -6.71 -9.16 -14.63
N GLU A 46 -6.65 -10.35 -15.24
CA GLU A 46 -5.86 -11.50 -14.80
C GLU A 46 -4.39 -11.12 -14.96
N GLY A 47 -3.89 -10.42 -13.94
CA GLY A 47 -2.85 -9.41 -14.10
C GLY A 47 -1.68 -9.90 -14.92
N GLU A 48 -1.60 -9.39 -16.16
CA GLU A 48 -0.51 -9.67 -17.09
C GLU A 48 0.81 -9.52 -16.33
N GLU A 49 1.64 -10.56 -16.41
CA GLU A 49 2.86 -10.63 -15.60
C GLU A 49 3.67 -9.36 -15.83
N ASP A 50 3.78 -8.53 -14.80
CA ASP A 50 4.42 -7.23 -14.87
C ASP A 50 5.93 -7.45 -15.06
N LEU A 51 6.36 -7.68 -16.32
CA LEU A 51 7.76 -7.90 -16.74
C LEU A 51 8.58 -6.60 -16.68
N ARG A 52 8.36 -5.80 -15.62
CA ARG A 52 9.07 -4.58 -15.33
C ARG A 52 10.36 -4.91 -14.59
N ASP A 53 11.44 -4.67 -15.32
CA ASP A 53 12.85 -4.89 -14.97
C ASP A 53 13.36 -6.34 -15.19
N GLY A 54 14.33 -6.48 -16.10
CA GLY A 54 15.08 -7.73 -16.35
C GLY A 54 14.34 -8.95 -16.92
N GLY A 55 13.02 -8.91 -17.11
CA GLY A 55 12.24 -10.07 -17.60
C GLY A 55 12.10 -11.20 -16.56
N ILE A 56 12.29 -10.88 -15.27
CA ILE A 56 12.10 -11.78 -14.14
C ILE A 56 10.74 -11.45 -13.52
N PRO A 57 9.70 -12.31 -13.65
CA PRO A 57 8.36 -12.00 -13.13
C PRO A 57 8.40 -11.85 -11.60
N PHE A 58 7.84 -10.76 -11.07
CA PHE A 58 7.55 -10.67 -9.64
C PHE A 58 6.10 -11.07 -9.38
N PHE A 59 5.88 -11.88 -8.34
CA PHE A 59 4.56 -12.37 -7.99
C PHE A 59 3.99 -11.61 -6.79
N VAL A 60 2.66 -11.55 -6.69
CA VAL A 60 1.94 -10.98 -5.56
C VAL A 60 0.97 -12.03 -5.04
N ASN A 61 1.05 -12.33 -3.75
CA ASN A 61 0.07 -13.15 -3.06
C ASN A 61 -1.25 -12.38 -2.91
N ARG A 62 -2.32 -12.90 -3.53
CA ARG A 62 -3.68 -12.34 -3.42
C ARG A 62 -4.60 -13.16 -2.51
N GLY A 63 -4.18 -14.36 -2.09
CA GLY A 63 -4.98 -15.28 -1.26
C GLY A 63 -4.99 -14.96 0.24
N GLY A 64 -4.15 -14.01 0.70
CA GLY A 64 -3.93 -13.75 2.12
C GLY A 64 -2.99 -14.77 2.76
N LEU A 65 -3.07 -14.92 4.09
CA LEU A 65 -2.23 -15.84 4.85
C LEU A 65 -3.08 -16.84 5.66
N PRO A 66 -2.68 -18.13 5.75
CA PRO A 66 -1.50 -18.74 5.16
C PRO A 66 -1.54 -18.80 3.62
N VAL A 67 -0.36 -18.75 2.99
CA VAL A 67 -0.22 -18.75 1.52
C VAL A 67 -0.84 -20.01 0.92
N ASP A 68 -1.64 -19.88 -0.13
CA ASP A 68 -2.24 -21.01 -0.83
C ASP A 68 -1.20 -21.85 -1.59
N GLU A 69 -1.52 -23.14 -1.83
CA GLU A 69 -0.59 -24.09 -2.46
C GLU A 69 -0.12 -23.64 -3.86
N ALA A 70 -0.97 -22.98 -4.65
CA ALA A 70 -0.61 -22.54 -6.00
C ALA A 70 0.38 -21.36 -5.96
N THR A 71 0.16 -20.39 -5.09
CA THR A 71 1.09 -19.28 -4.84
C THR A 71 2.40 -19.77 -4.22
N TRP A 72 2.33 -20.73 -3.29
CA TRP A 72 3.50 -21.34 -2.64
C TRP A 72 4.37 -22.11 -3.65
N GLU A 73 3.77 -22.96 -4.49
CA GLU A 73 4.47 -23.66 -5.56
C GLU A 73 5.06 -22.70 -6.60
N ARG A 74 4.33 -21.64 -6.96
CA ARG A 74 4.82 -20.61 -7.89
C ARG A 74 6.05 -19.90 -7.33
N MET A 75 6.06 -19.56 -6.04
CA MET A 75 7.23 -18.99 -5.36
C MET A 75 8.44 -19.92 -5.40
N TRP A 76 8.28 -21.21 -5.07
CA TRP A 76 9.41 -22.14 -5.07
C TRP A 76 9.97 -22.42 -6.47
N LYS A 77 9.10 -22.51 -7.49
CA LYS A 77 9.52 -22.60 -8.90
C LYS A 77 10.30 -21.36 -9.35
N HIS A 78 9.90 -20.18 -8.89
CA HIS A 78 10.63 -18.94 -9.14
C HIS A 78 12.03 -18.97 -8.51
N VAL A 79 12.12 -19.28 -7.21
CA VAL A 79 13.40 -19.39 -6.47
C VAL A 79 14.34 -20.39 -7.15
N ALA A 80 13.84 -21.55 -7.57
CA ALA A 80 14.62 -22.56 -8.27
C ALA A 80 15.11 -22.12 -9.66
N LYS A 81 14.45 -21.15 -10.31
CA LYS A 81 14.87 -20.56 -11.59
C LYS A 81 15.93 -19.48 -11.43
N ILE A 82 15.88 -18.69 -10.35
CA ILE A 82 16.78 -17.53 -10.16
C ILE A 82 18.03 -17.84 -9.31
N HIS A 83 17.97 -18.82 -8.42
CA HIS A 83 19.07 -19.13 -7.49
C HIS A 83 20.13 -20.01 -8.16
N PRO A 84 21.45 -19.77 -7.98
CA PRO A 84 22.51 -20.55 -8.65
C PRO A 84 22.48 -22.06 -8.32
N ASP A 85 22.12 -22.43 -7.09
CA ASP A 85 21.93 -23.84 -6.69
C ASP A 85 20.59 -24.47 -7.17
N GLY A 86 19.70 -23.67 -7.77
CA GLY A 86 18.39 -24.08 -8.27
C GLY A 86 17.52 -24.83 -7.25
N GLU A 87 16.92 -25.94 -7.69
CA GLU A 87 16.03 -26.78 -6.88
C GLU A 87 16.64 -27.28 -5.56
N LYS A 88 17.98 -27.37 -5.45
CA LYS A 88 18.64 -27.83 -4.22
C LYS A 88 18.30 -26.95 -3.00
N VAL A 89 18.01 -25.67 -3.22
CA VAL A 89 17.55 -24.75 -2.16
C VAL A 89 16.17 -25.16 -1.66
N ALA A 90 15.25 -25.45 -2.57
CA ALA A 90 13.90 -25.90 -2.24
C ALA A 90 13.95 -27.25 -1.50
N GLN A 91 14.74 -28.20 -2.00
CA GLN A 91 14.93 -29.52 -1.37
C GLN A 91 15.55 -29.43 0.04
N ARG A 92 16.44 -28.46 0.28
CA ARG A 92 17.07 -28.25 1.60
C ARG A 92 16.14 -27.57 2.61
N ILE A 93 15.20 -26.74 2.17
CA ILE A 93 14.38 -25.92 3.07
C ILE A 93 12.96 -26.50 3.25
N ARG A 94 12.34 -27.02 2.18
CA ARG A 94 10.96 -27.52 2.24
C ARG A 94 10.91 -28.82 3.05
N GLY A 95 10.14 -28.80 4.14
CA GLY A 95 10.00 -29.95 5.04
C GLY A 95 11.16 -30.18 6.00
N ALA A 96 12.17 -29.32 6.02
CA ALA A 96 13.25 -29.36 7.00
C ALA A 96 12.73 -29.06 8.41
N THR A 97 13.13 -29.89 9.38
CA THR A 97 12.65 -29.83 10.78
C THR A 97 13.58 -29.06 11.71
N ASP A 98 14.77 -28.68 11.23
CA ASP A 98 15.86 -28.00 11.93
C ASP A 98 16.01 -26.53 11.53
N LEU A 99 15.05 -25.97 10.79
CA LEU A 99 15.06 -24.56 10.40
C LEU A 99 15.09 -23.63 11.64
N PRO A 100 15.91 -22.55 11.62
CA PRO A 100 15.99 -21.63 12.74
C PRO A 100 14.65 -20.92 12.94
N LYS A 101 14.12 -20.96 14.15
CA LYS A 101 12.90 -20.22 14.51
C LYS A 101 13.20 -18.73 14.49
N ILE A 102 12.61 -18.01 13.54
CA ILE A 102 12.76 -16.56 13.42
C ILE A 102 12.05 -15.88 14.61
N PRO A 103 12.72 -14.98 15.36
CA PRO A 103 12.07 -14.21 16.41
C PRO A 103 11.14 -13.15 15.79
N ILE A 104 9.91 -13.05 16.29
CA ILE A 104 8.97 -12.01 15.85
C ILE A 104 9.43 -10.67 16.45
N PRO A 105 9.76 -9.65 15.63
CA PRO A 105 10.17 -8.35 16.13
C PRO A 105 9.01 -7.67 16.86
N SER A 106 9.31 -7.03 17.99
CA SER A 106 8.29 -6.32 18.77
C SER A 106 7.96 -4.98 18.12
N VAL A 107 6.68 -4.72 17.87
CA VAL A 107 6.22 -3.40 17.38
C VAL A 107 6.64 -2.34 18.40
N PRO A 108 7.47 -1.35 18.02
CA PRO A 108 7.90 -0.31 18.95
C PRO A 108 6.73 0.52 19.44
N THR A 109 6.82 0.97 20.68
CA THR A 109 5.83 1.85 21.32
C THR A 109 6.57 2.99 22.02
N PHE A 110 5.97 4.18 22.02
CA PHE A 110 6.67 5.41 22.40
C PHE A 110 5.88 6.18 23.47
N PRO A 111 6.49 6.49 24.63
CA PRO A 111 6.03 7.56 25.50
C PRO A 111 5.85 8.88 24.73
N PRO A 112 4.90 9.75 25.11
CA PRO A 112 4.73 11.08 24.49
C PRO A 112 5.97 11.97 24.58
N SER A 113 6.87 11.69 25.53
CA SER A 113 8.13 12.40 25.75
C SER A 113 9.29 11.95 24.84
N THR A 114 9.19 10.81 24.15
CA THR A 114 10.27 10.29 23.29
C THR A 114 10.45 11.20 22.06
N PRO A 115 11.65 11.77 21.80
CA PRO A 115 11.88 12.67 20.67
C PRO A 115 11.60 12.04 19.31
N VAL A 116 11.08 12.84 18.36
CA VAL A 116 10.81 12.43 16.96
C VAL A 116 11.94 11.58 16.33
N PRO A 117 13.23 11.96 16.40
CA PRO A 117 14.31 11.20 15.75
C PRO A 117 14.49 9.80 16.33
N GLU A 118 14.37 9.64 17.65
CA GLU A 118 14.49 8.34 18.33
C GLU A 118 13.33 7.40 17.94
N ARG A 119 12.11 7.95 17.83
CA ARG A 119 10.94 7.22 17.34
C ARG A 119 11.16 6.75 15.89
N LEU A 120 11.65 7.63 15.01
CA LEU A 120 11.98 7.27 13.62
C LEU A 120 13.07 6.20 13.53
N GLU A 121 14.13 6.28 14.33
CA GLU A 121 15.17 5.24 14.36
C GLU A 121 14.60 3.88 14.77
N ALA A 122 13.73 3.84 15.79
CA ALA A 122 13.10 2.61 16.25
C ALA A 122 12.14 2.02 15.20
N VAL A 123 11.35 2.83 14.50
CA VAL A 123 10.52 2.39 13.36
C VAL A 123 11.39 1.86 12.23
N GLN A 124 12.46 2.57 11.87
CA GLN A 124 13.37 2.14 10.81
C GLN A 124 14.20 0.90 11.21
N ARG A 125 14.40 0.65 12.50
CA ARG A 125 14.96 -0.60 13.04
C ARG A 125 13.96 -1.74 12.86
N TYR A 126 12.71 -1.57 13.32
CA TYR A 126 11.63 -2.55 13.14
C TYR A 126 11.42 -2.95 11.66
N ILE A 127 11.36 -1.96 10.74
CA ILE A 127 11.26 -2.20 9.29
C ILE A 127 12.47 -2.99 8.74
N ARG A 128 13.67 -2.82 9.31
CA ARG A 128 14.85 -3.60 8.92
C ARG A 128 14.84 -5.01 9.50
N GLU A 129 14.29 -5.22 10.69
CA GLU A 129 14.17 -6.53 11.34
C GLU A 129 13.23 -7.47 10.59
N LEU A 130 12.20 -6.93 9.91
CA LEU A 130 11.34 -7.68 8.98
C LEU A 130 12.11 -8.17 7.73
N GLN A 131 13.23 -7.55 7.39
CA GLN A 131 14.05 -7.79 6.19
C GLN A 131 13.40 -7.39 4.86
N TYR A 132 14.25 -7.13 3.87
CA TYR A 132 13.79 -6.85 2.50
C TYR A 132 13.42 -8.17 1.78
N ASN A 133 12.28 -8.18 1.11
CA ASN A 133 11.78 -9.37 0.43
C ASN A 133 12.51 -9.64 -0.90
N HIS A 134 13.35 -10.68 -0.89
CA HIS A 134 14.08 -11.20 -2.04
C HIS A 134 13.56 -12.57 -2.56
N THR A 135 12.37 -13.03 -2.15
CA THR A 135 11.85 -14.36 -2.56
C THR A 135 11.30 -14.40 -3.99
N GLY A 136 11.06 -13.22 -4.59
CA GLY A 136 10.32 -13.06 -5.85
C GLY A 136 8.80 -12.91 -5.66
N THR A 137 8.25 -13.27 -4.50
CA THR A 137 6.82 -13.20 -4.19
C THR A 137 6.56 -12.20 -3.06
N GLN A 138 5.81 -11.14 -3.35
CA GLN A 138 5.30 -10.19 -2.36
C GLN A 138 4.16 -10.83 -1.57
N PHE A 139 4.20 -10.77 -0.23
CA PHE A 139 3.25 -11.48 0.63
C PHE A 139 1.96 -10.69 0.90
N PHE A 140 2.01 -9.36 0.89
CA PHE A 140 0.86 -8.50 1.18
C PHE A 140 0.48 -7.68 -0.06
N GLU A 141 -0.71 -7.91 -0.61
CA GLU A 141 -1.21 -7.12 -1.74
C GLU A 141 -1.54 -5.67 -1.32
N ILE A 142 -0.98 -4.68 -2.03
CA ILE A 142 -1.29 -3.26 -1.82
C ILE A 142 -2.01 -2.71 -3.05
N LYS A 143 -3.35 -2.70 -3.00
CA LYS A 143 -4.18 -1.92 -3.93
C LYS A 143 -4.09 -0.43 -3.55
N LYS A 144 -3.36 0.37 -4.34
CA LYS A 144 -3.06 1.80 -4.06
C LYS A 144 -4.29 2.70 -3.92
N SER A 145 -5.43 2.31 -4.50
CA SER A 145 -6.73 2.97 -4.41
C SER A 145 -7.50 2.64 -3.12
N ARG A 146 -7.03 1.69 -2.29
CA ARG A 146 -7.69 1.30 -1.05
C ARG A 146 -7.69 2.49 -0.06
N PRO A 147 -8.82 2.78 0.62
CA PRO A 147 -8.87 3.85 1.60
C PRO A 147 -7.90 3.60 2.76
N LEU A 148 -7.42 4.68 3.38
CA LEU A 148 -6.38 4.63 4.43
C LEU A 148 -6.68 3.61 5.53
N THR A 149 -7.92 3.53 6.01
CA THR A 149 -8.34 2.52 7.02
C THR A 149 -7.97 1.09 6.61
N GLY A 150 -8.26 0.70 5.37
CA GLY A 150 -7.93 -0.64 4.87
C GLY A 150 -6.43 -0.85 4.63
N LEU A 151 -5.65 0.22 4.46
CA LEU A 151 -4.18 0.16 4.47
C LEU A 151 -3.63 0.02 5.90
N MET A 152 -4.30 0.58 6.91
CA MET A 152 -3.92 0.40 8.33
C MET A 152 -4.29 -1.00 8.84
N ASP A 153 -5.39 -1.59 8.36
CA ASP A 153 -5.71 -2.99 8.63
C ASP A 153 -4.66 -3.93 8.04
N LEU A 154 -4.20 -3.65 6.80
CA LEU A 154 -3.10 -4.38 6.18
C LEU A 154 -1.77 -4.21 6.94
N ALA A 155 -1.45 -2.99 7.39
CA ALA A 155 -0.27 -2.77 8.23
C ALA A 155 -0.34 -3.55 9.56
N LYS A 156 -1.53 -3.65 10.15
CA LYS A 156 -1.77 -4.47 11.35
C LYS A 156 -1.54 -5.95 11.08
N GLU A 157 -1.92 -6.46 9.91
CA GLU A 157 -1.63 -7.82 9.45
C GLU A 157 -0.12 -8.05 9.30
N MET A 158 0.59 -7.15 8.59
CA MET A 158 2.06 -7.17 8.47
C MET A 158 2.75 -7.26 9.83
N THR A 159 2.30 -6.52 10.85
CA THR A 159 2.91 -6.56 12.19
C THR A 159 2.66 -7.85 12.97
N LYS A 160 1.64 -8.64 12.61
CA LYS A 160 1.35 -9.94 13.25
C LYS A 160 2.13 -11.07 12.59
N GLU A 161 2.13 -11.08 11.27
CA GLU A 161 2.69 -12.16 10.44
C GLU A 161 4.21 -12.01 10.28
N ALA A 162 4.73 -10.79 10.41
CA ALA A 162 6.16 -10.44 10.49
C ALA A 162 7.01 -11.02 9.33
N LEU A 163 6.43 -11.10 8.13
CA LEU A 163 7.11 -11.56 6.92
C LEU A 163 7.95 -10.44 6.26
N PRO A 164 8.95 -10.79 5.43
CA PRO A 164 9.73 -9.83 4.66
C PRO A 164 8.91 -8.95 3.71
N ILE A 165 9.31 -7.69 3.60
CA ILE A 165 8.58 -6.61 2.91
C ILE A 165 9.41 -5.92 1.83
N LYS A 166 8.73 -5.24 0.89
CA LYS A 166 9.31 -4.35 -0.11
C LYS A 166 9.00 -2.88 0.20
N CYS A 167 9.50 -1.98 -0.66
CA CYS A 167 9.42 -0.53 -0.49
C CYS A 167 8.01 0.01 -0.21
N LEU A 168 6.98 -0.48 -0.94
CA LEU A 168 5.61 0.03 -0.77
C LEU A 168 4.99 -0.44 0.55
N GLU A 169 5.25 -1.68 0.96
CA GLU A 169 4.82 -2.25 2.24
C GLU A 169 5.48 -1.49 3.42
N ALA A 170 6.76 -1.14 3.30
CA ALA A 170 7.47 -0.31 4.27
C ALA A 170 6.88 1.11 4.40
N VAL A 171 6.41 1.73 3.31
CA VAL A 171 5.71 3.03 3.36
C VAL A 171 4.40 2.93 4.13
N ILE A 172 3.60 1.88 3.87
CA ILE A 172 2.33 1.65 4.58
C ILE A 172 2.56 1.37 6.08
N LEU A 173 3.60 0.62 6.44
CA LEU A 173 4.01 0.44 7.83
C LEU A 173 4.47 1.76 8.49
N GLY A 174 5.23 2.60 7.79
CA GLY A 174 5.66 3.91 8.29
C GLY A 174 4.49 4.85 8.63
N MET A 175 3.34 4.68 7.96
CA MET A 175 2.10 5.41 8.23
C MET A 175 1.27 4.82 9.38
N TYR A 176 1.56 3.60 9.84
CA TYR A 176 0.71 2.88 10.78
C TYR A 176 0.71 3.51 12.20
N PRO A 177 -0.44 3.86 12.81
CA PRO A 177 -0.50 4.68 14.04
C PRO A 177 0.20 4.15 15.31
N SER A 178 0.67 2.90 15.33
CA SER A 178 1.52 2.37 16.41
C SER A 178 3.01 2.62 16.17
N LEU A 179 3.41 2.70 14.90
CA LEU A 179 4.76 3.04 14.44
C LEU A 179 4.89 4.57 14.23
N ALA A 180 3.84 5.20 13.70
CA ALA A 180 3.85 6.59 13.27
C ALA A 180 4.00 7.58 14.43
N LEU A 181 4.65 8.70 14.10
CA LEU A 181 4.87 9.84 14.98
C LEU A 181 3.55 10.50 15.38
N ARG A 182 2.99 10.11 16.53
CA ARG A 182 1.98 10.92 17.22
C ARG A 182 2.67 12.07 17.94
N ASP A 183 3.08 13.09 17.20
CA ASP A 183 3.29 14.40 17.80
C ASP A 183 1.97 14.88 18.43
N GLY A 184 2.06 15.62 19.53
CA GLY A 184 0.99 15.85 20.50
C GLY A 184 -0.16 16.76 20.04
N GLN A 185 -0.73 16.51 18.86
CA GLN A 185 -1.76 17.35 18.24
C GLN A 185 -2.88 16.55 17.53
N VAL A 186 -3.27 15.39 18.06
CA VAL A 186 -4.61 14.81 17.82
C VAL A 186 -5.23 14.38 19.14
N SER A 187 -5.81 15.34 19.86
CA SER A 187 -6.80 15.06 20.90
C SER A 187 -8.14 14.73 20.22
N SER A 188 -8.30 13.48 19.76
CA SER A 188 -9.59 12.98 19.25
C SER A 188 -9.72 11.46 19.50
N PRO A 189 -10.70 11.01 20.29
CA PRO A 189 -10.83 9.61 20.71
C PRO A 189 -11.56 8.76 19.65
N LEU A 190 -11.02 8.68 18.43
CA LEU A 190 -11.59 7.90 17.33
C LEU A 190 -11.27 6.39 17.39
N TRP A 191 -10.56 5.93 18.43
CA TRP A 191 -10.15 4.52 18.58
C TRP A 191 -10.43 3.91 19.97
N ALA A 192 -11.05 4.66 20.89
CA ALA A 192 -11.42 4.10 22.19
C ALA A 192 -12.55 3.06 21.99
N PRO A 193 -12.40 1.81 22.46
CA PRO A 193 -13.53 0.89 22.50
C PRO A 193 -14.60 1.46 23.42
N ALA A 194 -15.86 1.35 23.02
CA ALA A 194 -16.99 1.84 23.82
C ALA A 194 -17.17 0.97 25.08
N SER A 195 -16.42 1.30 26.14
CA SER A 195 -16.65 0.74 27.48
C SER A 195 -18.02 1.19 27.96
N SER A 196 -18.90 0.21 28.16
CA SER A 196 -20.27 0.40 28.62
C SER A 196 -20.31 1.23 29.91
N LEU A 197 -20.96 2.40 29.85
CA LEU A 197 -21.36 3.15 31.04
C LEU A 197 -22.58 2.48 31.66
N GLY A 198 -22.32 1.46 32.48
CA GLY A 198 -23.29 0.95 33.44
C GLY A 198 -23.26 1.78 34.73
N GLY A 199 -24.45 2.15 35.22
CA GLY A 199 -24.66 2.91 36.45
C GLY A 199 -25.76 3.97 36.26
N GLY A 200 -26.76 4.06 37.14
CA GLY A 200 -27.05 3.24 38.32
C GLY A 200 -28.41 3.63 38.92
#